data_AF-A0A925MWG2-F1
#
_entry.id   AF-A0A925MWG2-F1
#
_cell.length_a   1.000
_cell.length_b   1.000
_cell.length_c   1.000
_cell.angle_alpha   90.00
_cell.angle_beta   90.00
_cell.angle_gamma   90.00
#
_symmetry.space_group_name_H-M   'P 1'
#
loop_
_entity.id
_entity.type
_entity.pdbx_description
1 polymer ?
#
loop_
_entity_poly.entity_id
_entity_poly.type
_entity_poly.pdbx_seq_one_letter_code
_entity_poly.pdbx_strand_id
1 'polypeptide(L)'
;MDRAKAHIDEFDTTLTRFFAGDPSGIDLQLDPVSKRLGFLIFDRKPFPRHIACMLGDAIHNLRASLDYLISACAIANGRTPNDTHFPIVKLKDELERRLQKDVRKAGTAAINLVRQSKPYQRGNGFLYAIHQLDLADKHRLLIAVKHTLYARISLDAFPGSAFSKSFHSTRNKRRFMPCPAGLEEYVLGAEASLTSDVVFAPKLPRAGKPCVEELHIFAKAVEKVVKLFVAAL
;
A
#
# COMPACT_ATOMS: atom_id res chain seq x y z
N MET A 1 -9.42 -16.23 3.44
CA MET A 1 -9.78 -14.88 2.93
C MET A 1 -10.27 -13.97 4.03
N ASP A 2 -11.18 -14.43 4.88
CA ASP A 2 -11.76 -13.61 5.95
C ASP A 2 -10.70 -13.03 6.89
N ARG A 3 -9.67 -13.82 7.24
CA ARG A 3 -8.53 -13.33 8.03
C ARG A 3 -7.76 -12.19 7.34
N ALA A 4 -7.56 -12.27 6.03
CA ALA A 4 -6.89 -11.21 5.29
C ALA A 4 -7.72 -9.92 5.30
N LYS A 5 -9.05 -10.02 5.13
CA LYS A 5 -9.96 -8.86 5.21
C LYS A 5 -9.94 -8.23 6.60
N ALA A 6 -10.02 -9.04 7.64
CA ALA A 6 -9.95 -8.56 9.01
C ALA A 6 -8.67 -7.76 9.27
N HIS A 7 -7.51 -8.21 8.78
CA HIS A 7 -6.27 -7.45 8.88
C HIS A 7 -6.26 -6.16 8.07
N ILE A 8 -6.91 -6.13 6.90
CA ILE A 8 -7.08 -4.90 6.10
C ILE A 8 -7.96 -3.89 6.84
N ASP A 9 -9.08 -4.34 7.40
CA ASP A 9 -10.02 -3.49 8.15
C ASP A 9 -9.37 -2.96 9.44
N GLU A 10 -8.57 -3.80 10.13
CA GLU A 10 -7.81 -3.41 11.32
C GLU A 10 -6.74 -2.36 10.99
N PHE A 11 -6.03 -2.54 9.87
CA PHE A 11 -5.05 -1.59 9.35
C PHE A 11 -5.69 -0.24 9.02
N ASP A 12 -6.80 -0.24 8.27
CA ASP A 12 -7.53 0.97 7.89
C ASP A 12 -8.10 1.70 9.11
N THR A 13 -8.72 0.97 10.04
CA THR A 13 -9.24 1.53 11.30
C THR A 13 -8.12 2.19 12.11
N THR A 14 -6.95 1.56 12.16
CA THR A 14 -5.80 2.08 12.91
C THR A 14 -5.23 3.34 12.26
N LEU A 15 -5.14 3.39 10.94
CA LEU A 15 -4.75 4.60 10.19
C LEU A 15 -5.75 5.73 10.39
N THR A 16 -7.03 5.43 10.25
CA THR A 16 -8.12 6.39 10.45
C THR A 16 -8.04 7.00 11.84
N ARG A 17 -7.85 6.18 12.88
CA ARG A 17 -7.67 6.65 14.26
C ARG A 17 -6.41 7.50 14.42
N PHE A 18 -5.30 7.09 13.81
CA PHE A 18 -4.05 7.83 13.88
C PHE A 18 -4.19 9.23 13.27
N PHE A 19 -4.81 9.34 12.09
CA PHE A 19 -5.04 10.61 11.41
C PHE A 19 -6.12 11.48 12.06
N ALA A 20 -7.16 10.88 12.63
CA ALA A 20 -8.15 11.62 13.43
C ALA A 20 -7.53 12.27 14.68
N GLY A 21 -6.41 11.73 15.17
CA GLY A 21 -5.63 12.29 16.28
C GLY A 21 -4.73 13.47 15.92
N ASP A 22 -4.90 14.06 14.74
CA ASP A 22 -4.16 15.20 14.17
C ASP A 22 -2.63 15.08 14.34
N PRO A 23 -2.01 14.07 13.72
CA PRO A 23 -0.62 13.67 14.00
C PRO A 23 0.41 14.60 13.37
N SER A 24 -0.01 15.55 12.53
CA SER A 24 0.84 16.52 11.84
C SER A 24 0.15 17.88 11.82
N GLY A 25 0.92 18.96 11.73
CA GLY A 25 0.41 20.32 11.74
C GLY A 25 1.03 21.18 10.65
N ILE A 26 0.38 22.31 10.40
CA ILE A 26 0.86 23.41 9.58
C ILE A 26 0.71 24.71 10.38
N ASP A 27 1.81 25.42 10.59
CA ASP A 27 1.82 26.71 11.30
C ASP A 27 2.38 27.78 10.38
N LEU A 28 1.87 29.02 10.47
CA LEU A 28 2.52 30.17 9.87
C LEU A 28 3.64 30.66 10.80
N GLN A 29 4.87 30.75 10.27
CA GLN A 29 6.05 31.16 11.04
C GLN A 29 6.94 32.11 10.24
N LEU A 30 7.66 32.97 10.97
CA LEU A 30 8.75 33.76 10.44
C LEU A 30 10.04 32.93 10.49
N ASP A 31 10.68 32.69 9.35
CA ASP A 31 11.96 31.98 9.32
C ASP A 31 13.04 32.79 10.04
N PRO A 32 13.71 32.23 11.07
CA PRO A 32 14.66 32.99 11.88
C PRO A 32 15.89 33.47 11.09
N VAL A 33 16.24 32.78 9.99
CA VAL A 33 17.42 33.06 9.16
C VAL A 33 17.10 34.03 8.03
N SER A 34 16.17 33.67 7.14
CA SER A 34 15.81 34.46 5.96
C SER A 34 14.87 35.62 6.27
N LYS A 35 14.29 35.67 7.48
CA LYS A 35 13.29 36.66 7.90
C LYS A 35 12.07 36.73 6.97
N ARG A 36 11.78 35.63 6.26
CA ARG A 36 10.59 35.50 5.41
C ARG A 36 9.49 34.78 6.14
N LEU A 37 8.25 35.25 5.96
CA LEU A 37 7.07 34.59 6.46
C LEU A 37 6.77 33.35 5.60
N GLY A 38 6.28 32.28 6.22
CA GLY A 38 6.04 31.03 5.51
C GLY A 38 5.39 29.96 6.37
N PHE A 39 5.08 28.83 5.76
CA PHE A 39 4.38 27.73 6.42
C PHE A 39 5.36 26.67 6.87
N LEU A 40 5.32 26.32 8.16
CA LEU A 40 6.03 25.20 8.72
C LEU A 40 5.11 23.98 8.77
N ILE A 41 5.47 22.94 8.04
CA ILE A 41 4.81 21.63 8.10
C ILE A 41 5.63 20.72 9.00
N PHE A 42 4.99 20.05 9.95
CA PHE A 42 5.68 19.21 10.94
C PHE A 42 4.82 18.07 11.46
N ASP A 43 5.48 17.02 11.97
CA ASP A 43 4.80 15.95 12.70
C ASP A 43 4.69 16.33 14.18
N ARG A 44 3.48 16.20 14.72
CA ARG A 44 3.19 16.33 16.15
C ARG A 44 3.41 15.01 16.89
N LYS A 45 3.15 13.89 16.21
CA LYS A 45 3.31 12.53 16.76
C LYS A 45 4.17 11.67 15.83
N PRO A 46 5.04 10.80 16.38
CA PRO A 46 5.79 9.88 15.54
C PRO A 46 4.85 8.89 14.84
N PHE A 47 5.17 8.54 13.59
CA PHE A 47 4.44 7.50 12.87
C PHE A 47 4.58 6.13 13.58
N PRO A 48 3.48 5.45 13.95
CA PRO A 48 3.54 4.22 14.74
C PRO A 48 4.15 3.06 13.97
N ARG A 49 5.19 2.43 14.53
CA ARG A 49 5.92 1.33 13.85
C ARG A 49 5.06 0.08 13.61
N HIS A 50 4.10 -0.20 14.48
CA HIS A 50 3.25 -1.39 14.38
C HIS A 50 2.36 -1.39 13.12
N ILE A 51 2.10 -0.22 12.52
CA ILE A 51 1.32 -0.10 11.28
C ILE A 51 2.01 -0.81 10.11
N ALA A 52 3.35 -0.82 10.08
CA ALA A 52 4.10 -1.58 9.10
C ALA A 52 3.93 -3.10 9.28
N CYS A 53 3.86 -3.58 10.54
CA CYS A 53 3.59 -4.99 10.84
C CYS A 53 2.20 -5.40 10.37
N MET A 54 1.18 -4.59 10.66
CA MET A 54 -0.22 -4.86 10.25
C MET A 54 -0.36 -4.94 8.72
N LEU A 55 0.36 -4.09 7.98
CA LEU A 55 0.42 -4.16 6.52
C LEU A 55 1.05 -5.48 6.05
N GLY A 56 2.15 -5.90 6.69
CA GLY A 56 2.80 -7.19 6.47
C GLY A 56 1.83 -8.35 6.69
N ASP A 57 1.11 -8.37 7.82
CA ASP A 57 0.12 -9.39 8.16
C ASP A 57 -1.01 -9.47 7.13
N ALA A 58 -1.54 -8.34 6.69
CA ALA A 58 -2.57 -8.31 5.65
C ALA A 58 -2.08 -8.92 4.34
N ILE A 59 -0.89 -8.53 3.87
CA ILE A 59 -0.29 -9.02 2.63
C ILE A 59 0.08 -10.50 2.74
N HIS A 60 0.62 -10.91 3.88
CA HIS A 60 0.94 -12.31 4.15
C HIS A 60 -0.30 -13.19 4.10
N ASN A 61 -1.39 -12.78 4.75
CA ASN A 61 -2.64 -13.53 4.75
C ASN A 61 -3.29 -13.60 3.35
N LEU A 62 -3.17 -12.55 2.54
CA LEU A 62 -3.56 -12.58 1.12
C LEU A 62 -2.75 -13.61 0.35
N ARG A 63 -1.42 -13.63 0.52
CA ARG A 63 -0.54 -14.61 -0.15
C ARG A 63 -0.83 -16.04 0.31
N ALA A 64 -0.95 -16.26 1.61
CA ALA A 64 -1.20 -17.56 2.23
C ALA A 64 -2.56 -18.14 1.79
N SER A 65 -3.57 -17.29 1.60
CA SER A 65 -4.88 -17.74 1.12
C SER A 65 -4.82 -18.46 -0.23
N LEU A 66 -3.88 -18.07 -1.11
CA LEU A 66 -3.66 -18.74 -2.39
C LEU A 66 -2.99 -20.11 -2.20
N ASP A 67 -2.04 -20.22 -1.27
CA ASP A 67 -1.38 -21.50 -0.97
C ASP A 67 -2.36 -22.51 -0.36
N TYR A 68 -3.31 -22.03 0.45
CA TYR A 68 -4.39 -22.86 0.97
C TYR A 68 -5.30 -23.42 -0.13
N LEU A 69 -5.53 -22.70 -1.23
CA LEU A 69 -6.28 -23.27 -2.37
C LEU A 69 -5.59 -24.50 -2.94
N ILE A 70 -4.28 -24.43 -3.16
CA ILE A 70 -3.52 -25.55 -3.72
C ILE A 70 -3.45 -26.70 -2.73
N SER A 71 -3.24 -26.39 -1.46
CA SER A 71 -3.21 -27.39 -0.38
C SER A 71 -4.55 -28.12 -0.25
N ALA A 72 -5.66 -27.40 -0.30
CA ALA A 72 -7.01 -27.98 -0.25
C ALA A 72 -7.27 -28.90 -1.46
N CYS A 73 -6.91 -28.47 -2.67
CA CYS A 73 -7.02 -29.31 -3.86
C CYS A 73 -6.14 -30.58 -3.77
N ALA A 74 -4.94 -30.49 -3.19
CA ALA A 74 -4.08 -31.65 -2.98
C ALA A 74 -4.71 -32.66 -2.00
N ILE A 75 -5.28 -32.16 -0.90
CA ILE A 75 -6.00 -32.99 0.09
C ILE A 75 -7.22 -33.66 -0.56
N ALA A 76 -8.00 -32.91 -1.34
CA ALA A 76 -9.17 -33.44 -2.05
C ALA A 76 -8.81 -34.58 -3.03
N ASN A 77 -7.59 -34.57 -3.57
CA ASN A 77 -7.05 -35.64 -4.41
C ASN A 77 -6.36 -36.78 -3.62
N GLY A 78 -6.52 -36.83 -2.31
CA GLY A 78 -5.90 -37.85 -1.44
C GLY A 78 -4.37 -37.73 -1.35
N ARG A 79 -3.82 -36.52 -1.53
CA ARG A 79 -2.37 -36.26 -1.45
C ARG A 79 -2.03 -35.42 -0.22
N THR A 80 -0.84 -35.65 0.34
CA THR A 80 -0.28 -34.78 1.36
C THR A 80 0.14 -33.44 0.75
N PRO A 81 -0.29 -32.29 1.31
CA PRO A 81 -0.03 -30.94 0.77
C PRO A 81 1.39 -30.41 1.05
N ASN A 82 2.36 -31.30 1.26
CA ASN A 82 3.76 -30.90 1.41
C ASN A 82 4.32 -30.45 0.07
N ASP A 83 5.16 -29.41 0.05
CA ASP A 83 5.75 -28.84 -1.17
C ASP A 83 4.69 -28.40 -2.20
N THR A 84 3.48 -28.06 -1.75
CA THR A 84 2.45 -27.48 -2.59
C THR A 84 2.20 -26.03 -2.23
N HIS A 85 2.31 -25.15 -3.22
CA HIS A 85 2.06 -23.72 -3.05
C HIS A 85 1.60 -23.14 -4.37
N PHE A 86 0.91 -22.01 -4.29
CA PHE A 86 0.43 -21.28 -5.45
C PHE A 86 1.63 -20.57 -6.13
N PRO A 87 2.02 -20.96 -7.35
CA PRO A 87 3.19 -20.38 -7.98
C PRO A 87 2.88 -18.95 -8.44
N ILE A 88 3.67 -18.01 -7.96
CA ILE A 88 3.71 -16.64 -8.46
C ILE A 88 5.14 -16.37 -8.89
N VAL A 89 5.34 -16.06 -10.17
CA VAL A 89 6.68 -16.03 -10.79
C VAL A 89 6.92 -14.72 -11.53
N LYS A 90 8.16 -14.45 -11.93
CA LYS A 90 8.45 -13.24 -12.71
C LYS A 90 8.06 -13.40 -14.17
N LEU A 91 8.39 -14.55 -14.77
CA LEU A 91 8.25 -14.81 -16.20
C LEU A 91 7.19 -15.88 -16.49
N LYS A 92 6.52 -15.78 -17.64
CA LYS A 92 5.49 -16.75 -18.07
C LYS A 92 6.07 -18.16 -18.23
N ASP A 93 7.26 -18.30 -18.81
CA ASP A 93 7.86 -19.62 -19.07
C ASP A 93 8.29 -20.33 -17.77
N GLU A 94 8.57 -19.55 -16.72
CA GLU A 94 8.83 -20.08 -15.39
C GLU A 94 7.57 -20.71 -14.78
N LEU A 95 6.39 -20.16 -15.08
CA LEU A 95 5.12 -20.64 -14.55
C LEU A 95 4.88 -22.09 -14.97
N GLU A 96 5.06 -22.43 -16.25
CA GLU A 96 4.79 -23.79 -16.74
C GLU A 96 5.66 -24.84 -16.04
N ARG A 97 6.93 -24.50 -15.76
CA ARG A 97 7.81 -25.37 -14.96
C ARG A 97 7.32 -25.51 -13.51
N ARG A 98 6.88 -24.39 -12.90
CA ARG A 98 6.40 -24.36 -11.51
C ARG A 98 5.05 -25.07 -11.34
N LEU A 99 4.16 -25.04 -12.33
CA LEU A 99 2.90 -25.78 -12.31
C LEU A 99 3.12 -27.29 -12.09
N GLN A 100 4.08 -27.87 -12.81
CA GLN A 100 4.39 -29.31 -12.70
C GLN A 100 5.12 -29.69 -11.42
N LYS A 101 5.77 -28.72 -10.77
CA LYS A 101 6.49 -28.95 -9.51
C LYS A 101 5.58 -28.73 -8.30
N ASP A 102 4.89 -27.59 -8.26
CA ASP A 102 4.25 -27.04 -7.07
C ASP A 102 2.75 -27.37 -7.00
N VAL A 103 2.10 -27.60 -8.16
CA VAL A 103 0.64 -27.77 -8.26
C VAL A 103 0.25 -29.19 -8.67
N ARG A 104 1.22 -30.03 -9.06
CA ARG A 104 0.96 -31.40 -9.56
C ARG A 104 0.07 -32.25 -8.64
N LYS A 105 0.24 -32.13 -7.32
CA LYS A 105 -0.57 -32.87 -6.33
C LYS A 105 -2.03 -32.38 -6.28
N ALA A 106 -2.29 -31.13 -6.66
CA ALA A 106 -3.61 -30.51 -6.73
C ALA A 106 -4.39 -30.86 -8.01
N GLY A 107 -3.78 -31.60 -8.95
CA GLY A 107 -4.46 -32.15 -10.12
C GLY A 107 -4.60 -31.16 -11.30
N THR A 108 -5.02 -31.70 -12.46
CA THR A 108 -5.06 -30.97 -13.74
C THR A 108 -6.02 -29.78 -13.70
N ALA A 109 -7.15 -29.89 -13.00
CA ALA A 109 -8.10 -28.79 -12.82
C ALA A 109 -7.42 -27.60 -12.12
N ALA A 110 -6.73 -27.83 -11.00
CA ALA A 110 -5.99 -26.79 -10.30
C ALA A 110 -4.88 -26.18 -11.16
N ILE A 111 -4.13 -27.00 -11.92
CA ILE A 111 -3.11 -26.51 -12.87
C ILE A 111 -3.72 -25.52 -13.86
N ASN A 112 -4.88 -25.86 -14.44
CA ASN A 112 -5.56 -25.02 -15.42
C ASN A 112 -6.07 -23.72 -14.79
N LEU A 113 -6.63 -23.77 -13.57
CA LEU A 113 -7.10 -22.59 -12.84
C LEU A 113 -5.96 -21.66 -12.45
N VAL A 114 -4.82 -22.19 -11.97
CA VAL A 114 -3.62 -21.39 -11.72
C VAL A 114 -3.14 -20.74 -13.01
N ARG A 115 -3.06 -21.49 -14.12
CA ARG A 115 -2.67 -20.94 -15.43
C ARG A 115 -3.61 -19.81 -15.87
N GLN A 116 -4.92 -19.99 -15.69
CA GLN A 116 -5.94 -18.98 -16.02
C GLN A 116 -5.79 -17.70 -15.20
N SER A 117 -5.34 -17.81 -13.94
CA SER A 117 -5.07 -16.65 -13.08
C SER A 117 -3.85 -15.82 -13.50
N LYS A 118 -3.03 -16.34 -14.43
CA LYS A 118 -1.81 -15.70 -14.99
C LYS A 118 -0.87 -15.10 -13.93
N PRO A 119 -0.40 -15.87 -12.93
CA PRO A 119 0.33 -15.35 -11.77
C PRO A 119 1.80 -15.04 -12.09
N TYR A 120 2.00 -14.11 -13.02
CA TYR A 120 3.31 -13.62 -13.43
C TYR A 120 3.28 -12.11 -13.66
N GLN A 121 4.45 -11.46 -13.62
CA GLN A 121 4.57 -9.99 -13.60
C GLN A 121 3.78 -9.29 -14.73
N ARG A 122 3.88 -9.79 -15.97
CA ARG A 122 3.17 -9.24 -17.15
C ARG A 122 1.76 -9.80 -17.35
N GLY A 123 1.29 -10.65 -16.44
CA GLY A 123 -0.05 -11.21 -16.44
C GLY A 123 -0.89 -10.53 -15.37
N ASN A 124 -1.02 -11.19 -14.23
CA ASN A 124 -1.65 -10.62 -13.05
C ASN A 124 -0.60 -9.90 -12.18
N GLY A 125 -0.36 -8.64 -12.52
CA GLY A 125 0.59 -7.78 -11.81
C GLY A 125 0.26 -7.57 -10.32
N PHE A 126 -1.01 -7.72 -9.91
CA PHE A 126 -1.40 -7.62 -8.50
C PHE A 126 -0.98 -8.84 -7.69
N LEU A 127 -1.17 -10.05 -8.21
CA LEU A 127 -0.64 -11.26 -7.57
C LEU A 127 0.88 -11.21 -7.46
N TYR A 128 1.55 -10.74 -8.52
CA TYR A 128 2.99 -10.54 -8.49
C TYR A 128 3.41 -9.51 -7.44
N ALA A 129 2.69 -8.38 -7.32
CA ALA A 129 2.96 -7.37 -6.30
C ALA A 129 2.80 -7.91 -4.88
N ILE A 130 1.70 -8.64 -4.60
CA ILE A 130 1.48 -9.31 -3.30
C ILE A 130 2.66 -10.23 -2.98
N HIS A 131 3.08 -11.06 -3.93
CA HIS A 131 4.21 -11.98 -3.71
C HIS A 131 5.52 -11.25 -3.40
N GLN A 132 5.83 -10.20 -4.14
CA GLN A 132 7.05 -9.42 -3.92
C GLN A 132 7.02 -8.65 -2.59
N LEU A 133 5.84 -8.18 -2.17
CA LEU A 133 5.66 -7.51 -0.87
C LEU A 133 5.77 -8.50 0.31
N ASP A 134 5.17 -9.68 0.20
CA ASP A 134 5.31 -10.77 1.20
C ASP A 134 6.76 -11.24 1.32
N LEU A 135 7.49 -11.35 0.21
CA LEU A 135 8.94 -11.61 0.25
C LEU A 135 9.72 -10.47 0.91
N ALA A 136 9.38 -9.22 0.59
CA ALA A 136 10.04 -8.06 1.17
C ALA A 136 9.84 -8.00 2.69
N ASP A 137 8.63 -8.30 3.18
CA ASP A 137 8.31 -8.35 4.60
C ASP A 137 9.16 -9.41 5.34
N LYS A 138 9.19 -10.64 4.82
CA LYS A 138 9.96 -11.76 5.39
C LYS A 138 11.46 -11.51 5.41
N HIS A 139 12.02 -10.86 4.38
CA HIS A 139 13.47 -10.65 4.27
C HIS A 139 13.96 -9.33 4.85
N ARG A 140 13.09 -8.32 5.01
CA ARG A 140 13.45 -6.98 5.50
C ARG A 140 12.84 -6.65 6.86
N LEU A 141 12.24 -7.64 7.52
CA LEU A 141 11.56 -7.59 8.82
C LEU A 141 10.29 -6.72 8.84
N LEU A 142 10.14 -5.73 7.95
CA LEU A 142 8.93 -4.92 7.78
C LEU A 142 8.80 -4.38 6.35
N ILE A 143 7.57 -4.32 5.84
CA ILE A 143 7.24 -3.52 4.65
C ILE A 143 7.44 -2.04 4.97
N ALA A 144 8.44 -1.43 4.33
CA ALA A 144 8.70 -0.01 4.47
C ALA A 144 7.51 0.80 3.91
N VAL A 145 6.86 1.55 4.79
CA VAL A 145 5.83 2.53 4.45
C VAL A 145 6.35 3.95 4.62
N LYS A 146 5.75 4.88 3.89
CA LYS A 146 5.97 6.31 4.05
C LYS A 146 4.67 6.97 4.45
N HIS A 147 4.71 7.70 5.55
CA HIS A 147 3.73 8.72 5.82
C HIS A 147 4.05 9.95 4.96
N THR A 148 3.05 10.39 4.22
CA THR A 148 3.14 11.45 3.23
C THR A 148 2.18 12.56 3.63
N LEU A 149 2.69 13.79 3.64
CA LEU A 149 1.90 15.00 3.90
C LEU A 149 1.74 15.81 2.61
N TYR A 150 0.49 16.12 2.28
CA TYR A 150 0.14 17.07 1.24
C TYR A 150 -0.41 18.33 1.90
N ALA A 151 0.31 19.44 1.74
CA ALA A 151 -0.20 20.75 2.14
C ALA A 151 -0.71 21.47 0.89
N ARG A 152 -1.91 22.02 0.98
CA ARG A 152 -2.46 22.96 0.00
C ARG A 152 -2.68 24.28 0.70
N ILE A 153 -2.02 25.31 0.18
CA ILE A 153 -2.19 26.68 0.65
C ILE A 153 -2.86 27.47 -0.46
N SER A 154 -3.98 28.08 -0.11
CA SER A 154 -4.76 28.97 -0.95
C SER A 154 -4.59 30.40 -0.44
N LEU A 155 -4.18 31.29 -1.33
CA LEU A 155 -4.07 32.72 -1.06
C LEU A 155 -5.09 33.45 -1.93
N ASP A 156 -5.96 34.22 -1.28
CA ASP A 156 -6.91 35.10 -1.96
C ASP A 156 -6.27 36.47 -2.13
N ALA A 157 -5.58 36.66 -3.26
CA ALA A 157 -4.92 37.92 -3.56
C ALA A 157 -5.94 39.00 -4.02
N PHE A 158 -7.01 38.60 -4.71
CA PHE A 158 -8.11 39.45 -5.18
C PHE A 158 -9.37 38.61 -5.45
N PRO A 159 -10.59 39.20 -5.51
CA PRO A 159 -11.79 38.47 -5.88
C PRO A 159 -11.62 37.81 -7.26
N GLY A 160 -11.60 36.47 -7.29
CA GLY A 160 -11.44 35.68 -8.51
C GLY A 160 -10.01 35.19 -8.83
N SER A 161 -8.99 35.52 -8.03
CA SER A 161 -7.64 34.98 -8.17
C SER A 161 -7.25 34.13 -6.96
N ALA A 162 -7.56 32.83 -7.00
CA ALA A 162 -7.11 31.86 -6.00
C ALA A 162 -5.73 31.31 -6.41
N PHE A 163 -4.67 31.67 -5.70
CA PHE A 163 -3.37 31.04 -5.88
C PHE A 163 -3.28 29.79 -4.99
N SER A 164 -3.40 28.60 -5.58
CA SER A 164 -3.28 27.32 -4.87
C SER A 164 -1.95 26.66 -5.20
N LYS A 165 -1.06 26.52 -4.22
CA LYS A 165 0.18 25.77 -4.38
C LYS A 165 0.17 24.52 -3.51
N SER A 166 0.38 23.37 -4.14
CA SER A 166 0.41 22.07 -3.47
C SER A 166 1.85 21.64 -3.25
N PHE A 167 2.10 21.06 -2.07
CA PHE A 167 3.43 20.62 -1.67
C PHE A 167 3.38 19.24 -1.08
N HIS A 168 4.44 18.48 -1.35
CA HIS A 168 4.58 17.11 -0.91
C HIS A 168 5.80 17.00 -0.01
N SER A 169 5.60 16.64 1.26
CA SER A 169 6.69 16.30 2.18
C SER A 169 6.69 14.80 2.43
N THR A 170 7.82 14.18 2.14
CA THR A 170 8.10 12.83 2.62
C THR A 170 9.23 12.95 3.61
N ARG A 171 9.05 12.43 4.84
CA ARG A 171 10.01 12.30 5.95
C ARG A 171 9.79 13.26 7.13
N ASN A 172 9.95 12.70 8.33
CA ASN A 172 9.97 13.27 9.70
C ASN A 172 10.82 14.54 9.93
N LYS A 173 10.73 15.56 9.09
CA LYS A 173 11.43 16.83 9.30
C LYS A 173 10.46 17.98 9.12
N ARG A 174 10.48 18.86 10.12
CA ARG A 174 10.03 20.25 10.01
C ARG A 174 10.45 20.79 8.66
N ARG A 175 9.48 21.10 7.80
CA ARG A 175 9.73 21.70 6.50
C ARG A 175 9.18 23.10 6.51
N PHE A 176 10.10 24.06 6.52
CA PHE A 176 9.73 25.45 6.32
C PHE A 176 9.54 25.72 4.83
N MET A 177 8.48 26.45 4.53
CA MET A 177 8.13 26.81 3.17
C MET A 177 7.90 28.31 3.08
N PRO A 178 8.82 29.06 2.46
CA PRO A 178 8.66 30.50 2.36
C PRO A 178 7.41 30.83 1.54
N CYS A 179 6.71 31.89 1.96
CA CYS A 179 5.68 32.51 1.14
C CYS A 179 6.26 32.84 -0.25
N PRO A 180 5.52 32.62 -1.34
CA PRO A 180 5.91 33.13 -2.64
C PRO A 180 6.15 34.65 -2.56
N ALA A 181 7.20 35.11 -3.22
CA ALA A 181 7.53 36.53 -3.26
C ALA A 181 6.42 37.33 -3.93
N GLY A 182 6.05 38.47 -3.35
CA GLY A 182 4.96 39.34 -3.82
C GLY A 182 3.58 38.97 -3.30
N LEU A 183 3.46 37.95 -2.44
CA LEU A 183 2.19 37.53 -1.82
C LEU A 183 2.21 37.64 -0.28
N GLU A 184 3.22 38.30 0.29
CA GLU A 184 3.44 38.37 1.74
C GLU A 184 2.26 39.00 2.50
N GLU A 185 1.62 40.02 1.92
CA GLU A 185 0.48 40.72 2.52
C GLU A 185 -0.79 39.85 2.60
N TYR A 186 -0.92 38.87 1.69
CA TYR A 186 -2.09 37.97 1.63
C TYR A 186 -1.93 36.73 2.50
N VAL A 187 -0.73 36.49 3.04
CA VAL A 187 -0.43 35.24 3.75
C VAL A 187 -1.18 35.11 5.07
N LEU A 188 -1.58 36.22 5.69
CA LEU A 188 -2.38 36.22 6.92
C LEU A 188 -3.82 35.74 6.67
N GLY A 189 -4.34 35.90 5.45
CA GLY A 189 -5.64 35.38 5.01
C GLY A 189 -5.56 34.00 4.35
N ALA A 190 -4.40 33.34 4.41
CA ALA A 190 -4.20 32.08 3.72
C ALA A 190 -4.99 30.94 4.35
N GLU A 191 -5.69 30.17 3.52
CA GLU A 191 -6.27 28.90 3.94
C GLU A 191 -5.25 27.78 3.70
N ALA A 192 -4.87 27.09 4.76
CA ALA A 192 -3.98 25.93 4.70
C ALA A 192 -4.77 24.66 5.03
N SER A 193 -4.72 23.68 4.14
CA SER A 193 -5.23 22.33 4.38
C SER A 193 -4.10 21.32 4.31
N LEU A 194 -4.16 20.33 5.20
CA LEU A 194 -3.19 19.25 5.29
C LEU A 194 -3.92 17.93 5.10
N THR A 195 -3.48 17.13 4.13
CA THR A 195 -3.93 15.74 3.98
C THR A 195 -2.77 14.79 4.16
N SER A 196 -3.05 13.65 4.78
CA SER A 196 -2.05 12.62 5.09
C SER A 196 -2.44 11.30 4.46
N ASP A 197 -1.42 10.53 4.05
CA ASP A 197 -1.63 9.16 3.60
C ASP A 197 -0.41 8.28 3.91
N VAL A 198 -0.61 6.97 3.92
CA VAL A 198 0.43 5.97 4.05
C VAL A 198 0.60 5.26 2.73
N VAL A 199 1.78 5.40 2.14
CA VAL A 199 2.11 4.87 0.81
C VAL A 199 3.27 3.88 0.86
N PHE A 200 3.33 2.97 -0.10
CA PHE A 200 4.48 2.06 -0.23
C PHE A 200 5.78 2.84 -0.50
N ALA A 201 6.86 2.49 0.20
CA ALA A 201 8.16 3.12 0.02
C ALA A 201 8.75 2.90 -1.39
N PRO A 202 9.69 3.74 -1.83
CA PRO A 202 10.43 3.53 -3.08
C PRO A 202 11.09 2.15 -3.13
N LYS A 203 11.19 1.60 -4.34
CA LYS A 203 11.76 0.25 -4.62
C LYS A 203 10.89 -0.92 -4.15
N LEU A 204 9.70 -0.68 -3.59
CA LEU A 204 8.68 -1.71 -3.41
C LEU A 204 7.74 -1.74 -4.63
N PRO A 205 7.06 -2.87 -4.88
CA PRO A 205 5.89 -2.89 -5.74
C PRO A 205 4.89 -1.80 -5.32
N ARG A 206 4.25 -1.16 -6.30
CA ARG A 206 3.24 -0.11 -6.05
C ARG A 206 3.78 1.09 -5.26
N ALA A 207 5.08 1.38 -5.35
CA ALA A 207 5.70 2.54 -4.70
C ALA A 207 4.91 3.84 -4.94
N GLY A 208 4.68 4.59 -3.87
CA GLY A 208 3.92 5.85 -3.88
C GLY A 208 2.40 5.70 -3.98
N LYS A 209 1.86 4.47 -4.06
CA LYS A 209 0.41 4.23 -4.02
C LYS A 209 -0.09 4.10 -2.58
N PRO A 210 -1.33 4.55 -2.28
CA PRO A 210 -1.96 4.42 -0.97
C PRO A 210 -2.08 2.96 -0.53
N CYS A 211 -1.61 2.63 0.66
CA CYS A 211 -1.59 1.24 1.14
C CYS A 211 -3.01 0.67 1.31
N VAL A 212 -3.96 1.45 1.81
CA VAL A 212 -5.36 1.00 2.02
C VAL A 212 -6.03 0.64 0.70
N GLU A 213 -5.98 1.54 -0.29
CA GLU A 213 -6.57 1.30 -1.61
C GLU A 213 -5.97 0.08 -2.29
N GLU A 214 -4.65 -0.06 -2.23
CA GLU A 214 -3.94 -1.19 -2.82
C GLU A 214 -4.26 -2.51 -2.13
N LEU A 215 -4.41 -2.53 -0.80
CA LEU A 215 -4.86 -3.71 -0.07
C LEU A 215 -6.24 -4.18 -0.52
N HIS A 216 -7.19 -3.27 -0.75
CA HIS A 216 -8.50 -3.64 -1.30
C HIS A 216 -8.41 -4.14 -2.75
N ILE A 217 -7.55 -3.55 -3.57
CA ILE A 217 -7.31 -4.03 -4.95
C ILE A 217 -6.70 -5.45 -4.92
N PHE A 218 -5.73 -5.68 -4.03
CA PHE A 218 -5.12 -6.99 -3.83
C PHE A 218 -6.14 -8.02 -3.34
N ALA A 219 -6.96 -7.67 -2.35
CA ALA A 219 -8.04 -8.53 -1.87
C ALA A 219 -9.00 -8.92 -3.00
N LYS A 220 -9.45 -7.96 -3.81
CA LYS A 220 -10.31 -8.23 -4.98
C LYS A 220 -9.62 -9.14 -6.00
N ALA A 221 -8.33 -8.96 -6.24
CA ALA A 221 -7.57 -9.81 -7.17
C ALA A 221 -7.48 -11.25 -6.67
N VAL A 222 -7.23 -11.46 -5.37
CA VAL A 222 -7.20 -12.78 -4.74
C VAL A 222 -8.60 -13.40 -4.68
N GLU A 223 -9.63 -12.65 -4.33
CA GLU A 223 -11.03 -13.13 -4.35
C GLU A 223 -11.44 -13.63 -5.73
N LYS A 224 -11.03 -12.94 -6.80
CA LYS A 224 -11.30 -13.40 -8.16
C LYS A 224 -10.69 -14.78 -8.41
N VAL A 225 -9.48 -15.03 -7.91
CA VAL A 225 -8.85 -16.36 -8.01
C VAL A 225 -9.60 -17.38 -7.16
N VAL A 226 -9.96 -17.05 -5.91
CA VAL A 226 -10.73 -17.94 -5.05
C VAL A 226 -12.07 -18.32 -5.70
N LYS A 227 -12.79 -17.36 -6.27
CA LYS A 227 -14.05 -17.60 -7.00
C LYS A 227 -13.87 -18.50 -8.22
N LEU A 228 -12.75 -18.39 -8.93
CA LEU A 228 -12.43 -19.30 -10.04
C LEU A 228 -12.28 -20.75 -9.55
N PHE A 229 -11.68 -20.97 -8.39
CA PHE A 229 -11.54 -22.31 -7.80
C PHE A 229 -12.88 -22.85 -7.29
N VAL A 230 -13.65 -22.04 -6.57
CA VAL A 230 -14.96 -22.46 -6.02
C VAL A 230 -15.97 -22.78 -7.12
N ALA A 231 -15.93 -22.08 -8.26
CA ALA A 231 -16.84 -22.36 -9.37
C ALA A 231 -16.50 -23.64 -10.16
N ALA A 232 -15.34 -24.25 -9.93
CA ALA A 232 -14.81 -25.37 -10.70
C ALA A 232 -14.65 -26.67 -9.88
N LEU A 233 -14.94 -26.62 -8.57
CA LEU A 233 -14.93 -27.73 -7.62
C LEU A 233 -16.37 -28.04 -7.20
#